data_AF-A0A9D1XKL1-F1
#
_entry.id   AF-A0A9D1XKL1-F1
#
_cell.length_a   1.000
_cell.length_b   1.000
_cell.length_c   1.000
_cell.angle_alpha   90.00
_cell.angle_beta   90.00
_cell.angle_gamma   90.00
#
_symmetry.space_group_name_H-M   'P 1'
#
loop_
_entity.id
_entity.type
_entity.pdbx_description
1 polymer ?
#
loop_
_entity_poly.entity_id
_entity_poly.type
_entity_poly.pdbx_seq_one_letter_code
_entity_poly.pdbx_strand_id
1 'polypeptide(L)'
;MIKNLIKVLLVISILLINGCQTSANQYDSSDLNNGVQESNIKESKETKSITTIKLQFDDKEIIVELSDNSASKDLVSRLPLDVQFEDFNSTEKISYLDKNLDTSDAPTSCLPVRGTLA
;
A
#
# COMPACT_ATOMS: atom_id res chain seq x y z
N MET A 1 48.77 16.82 1.77
CA MET A 1 47.48 16.12 1.56
C MET A 1 47.15 15.03 2.60
N ILE A 2 48.05 14.67 3.52
CA ILE A 2 47.80 13.64 4.56
C ILE A 2 46.99 14.16 5.77
N LYS A 3 46.97 15.48 6.00
CA LYS A 3 46.30 16.10 7.17
C LYS A 3 44.77 16.05 7.11
N ASN A 4 44.18 15.95 5.91
CA ASN A 4 42.74 15.85 5.74
C ASN A 4 42.25 14.38 5.75
N LEU A 5 43.16 13.42 5.52
CA LEU A 5 42.85 11.99 5.53
C LEU A 5 42.67 11.46 6.97
N ILE A 6 43.45 11.98 7.93
CA ILE A 6 43.33 11.66 9.35
C ILE A 6 41.99 12.17 9.93
N LYS A 7 41.52 13.34 9.48
CA LYS A 7 40.23 13.89 9.92
C LYS A 7 39.03 13.11 9.39
N VAL A 8 39.11 12.59 8.16
CA VAL A 8 38.05 11.75 7.57
C VAL A 8 38.00 10.38 8.26
N LEU A 9 39.15 9.82 8.65
CA LEU A 9 39.21 8.53 9.36
C LEU A 9 38.66 8.59 10.80
N LEU A 10 38.75 9.75 11.48
CA LEU A 10 38.28 9.92 12.86
C LEU A 10 36.76 10.18 12.97
N VAL A 11 36.12 10.72 11.94
CA VAL A 11 34.67 11.04 11.95
C VAL A 11 33.80 9.82 11.63
N ILE A 12 34.34 8.81 10.95
CA ILE A 12 33.60 7.59 10.56
C ILE A 12 33.40 6.62 11.75
N SER A 13 34.14 6.78 12.85
CA SER A 13 34.09 5.84 14.00
C SER A 13 33.08 6.20 15.10
N ILE A 14 32.24 7.25 14.94
CA ILE A 14 31.33 7.75 16.01
C ILE A 14 29.83 7.66 15.65
N LEU A 15 29.42 6.79 14.72
CA LEU A 15 27.98 6.67 14.36
C LEU A 15 27.38 5.26 14.47
N LEU A 16 27.98 4.37 15.27
CA LEU A 16 27.44 3.03 15.55
C LEU A 16 27.09 2.80 17.03
N ILE A 17 26.43 3.76 17.68
CA ILE A 17 25.82 3.52 19.00
C ILE A 17 24.53 4.33 19.14
N ASN A 18 23.42 3.70 18.75
CA ASN A 18 22.11 3.88 19.37
C ASN A 18 21.32 2.58 19.15
N GLY A 19 21.56 1.63 20.04
CA GLY A 19 20.71 0.46 20.22
C GLY A 19 19.58 0.78 21.20
N CYS A 20 18.40 0.27 20.84
CA CYS A 20 17.26 -0.15 21.66
C CYS A 20 16.76 0.75 22.80
N GLN A 21 15.52 1.24 22.65
CA GLN A 21 14.61 1.39 23.78
C GLN A 21 13.21 0.88 23.38
N THR A 22 12.93 -0.37 23.74
CA THR A 22 11.55 -0.85 23.93
C THR A 22 11.09 -0.34 25.30
N SER A 23 10.15 0.59 25.31
CA SER A 23 9.42 0.92 26.52
C SER A 23 8.26 -0.06 26.66
N ALA A 24 8.34 -0.93 27.68
CA ALA A 24 7.19 -1.67 28.16
C ALA A 24 6.21 -0.67 28.78
N ASN A 25 5.13 -0.35 28.08
CA ASN A 25 3.95 0.25 28.70
C ASN A 25 2.98 -0.87 29.05
N GLN A 26 2.99 -1.16 30.35
CA GLN A 26 1.88 -1.56 31.20
C GLN A 26 0.51 -1.46 30.52
N TYR A 27 0.05 -2.57 29.96
CA TYR A 27 -1.39 -2.83 29.82
C TYR A 27 -1.86 -3.39 31.16
N ASP A 28 -2.57 -2.54 31.90
CA ASP A 28 -3.32 -2.96 33.07
C ASP A 28 -4.52 -3.81 32.63
N SER A 29 -4.76 -4.85 33.41
CA SER A 29 -5.73 -5.89 33.19
C SER A 29 -7.14 -5.41 33.56
N SER A 30 -8.12 -5.78 32.76
CA SER A 30 -9.43 -6.14 33.30
C SER A 30 -9.95 -7.36 32.55
N ASP A 31 -9.92 -8.48 33.26
CA ASP A 31 -10.55 -9.75 32.93
C ASP A 31 -12.01 -9.59 32.48
N LEU A 32 -12.43 -10.38 31.49
CA LEU A 32 -13.27 -11.57 31.72
C LEU A 32 -13.69 -12.21 30.38
N ASN A 33 -13.12 -13.39 30.13
CA ASN A 33 -13.71 -14.60 29.57
C ASN A 33 -15.12 -14.51 28.97
N ASN A 34 -15.27 -14.88 27.69
CA ASN A 34 -16.07 -16.05 27.33
C ASN A 34 -15.94 -16.46 25.86
N GLY A 35 -15.83 -17.77 25.65
CA GLY A 35 -16.34 -18.42 24.45
C GLY A 35 -15.29 -18.83 23.43
N VAL A 36 -14.71 -20.01 23.65
CA VAL A 36 -14.31 -20.90 22.55
C VAL A 36 -15.52 -21.08 21.64
N GLN A 37 -15.38 -20.71 20.36
CA GLN A 37 -16.08 -21.39 19.28
C GLN A 37 -15.05 -21.76 18.23
N GLU A 38 -14.69 -23.05 18.24
CA GLU A 38 -14.13 -23.76 17.11
C GLU A 38 -15.12 -23.69 15.94
N SER A 39 -14.98 -22.68 15.09
CA SER A 39 -15.53 -22.74 13.75
C SER A 39 -14.53 -23.48 12.86
N ASN A 40 -14.96 -24.64 12.37
CA ASN A 40 -14.27 -25.43 11.36
C ASN A 40 -13.91 -24.54 10.16
N ILE A 41 -12.66 -24.06 10.09
CA ILE A 41 -12.13 -23.45 8.88
C ILE A 41 -11.82 -24.60 7.92
N LYS A 42 -12.80 -24.90 7.07
CA LYS A 42 -12.51 -25.54 5.78
C LYS A 42 -11.70 -24.52 4.99
N GLU A 43 -10.38 -24.67 5.05
CA GLU A 43 -9.43 -23.97 4.19
C GLU A 43 -9.62 -24.49 2.75
N SER A 44 -10.66 -24.00 2.07
CA SER A 44 -10.68 -24.02 0.62
C SER A 44 -9.59 -23.06 0.19
N LYS A 45 -8.46 -23.61 -0.21
CA LYS A 45 -7.35 -22.89 -0.83
C LYS A 45 -7.85 -22.33 -2.17
N GLU A 46 -8.55 -21.21 -2.10
CA GLU A 46 -9.00 -20.45 -3.25
C GLU A 46 -7.77 -19.81 -3.87
N THR A 47 -7.36 -20.34 -5.03
CA THR A 47 -6.32 -19.70 -5.84
C THR A 47 -6.90 -18.40 -6.39
N LYS A 48 -6.77 -17.32 -5.62
CA LYS A 48 -7.22 -15.98 -6.03
C LYS A 48 -6.50 -15.61 -7.33
N SER A 49 -7.27 -15.44 -8.40
CA SER A 49 -6.76 -14.97 -9.68
C SER A 49 -6.34 -13.51 -9.53
N ILE A 50 -5.10 -13.20 -9.92
CA ILE A 50 -4.57 -11.83 -9.86
C ILE A 50 -4.92 -11.14 -11.19
N THR A 51 -5.64 -10.02 -11.09
CA THR A 51 -5.94 -9.17 -12.25
C THR A 51 -4.95 -8.02 -12.28
N THR A 52 -4.36 -7.74 -13.45
CA THR A 52 -3.46 -6.60 -13.64
C THR A 52 -3.90 -5.74 -14.80
N ILE A 53 -3.65 -4.44 -14.70
CA ILE A 53 -3.80 -3.48 -15.80
C ILE A 53 -2.48 -2.77 -16.04
N LYS A 54 -2.33 -2.23 -17.25
CA LYS A 54 -1.19 -1.39 -17.62
C LYS A 54 -1.66 0.05 -17.74
N LEU A 55 -1.10 0.94 -16.93
CA LEU A 55 -1.19 2.38 -17.12
C LEU A 55 -0.04 2.82 -18.02
N GLN A 56 -0.33 3.57 -19.07
CA GLN A 56 0.67 4.08 -20.00
C GLN A 56 0.65 5.61 -19.97
N PHE A 57 1.84 6.19 -19.82
CA PHE A 57 2.06 7.64 -19.77
C PHE A 57 3.24 7.97 -20.69
N ASP A 58 3.00 8.67 -21.81
CA ASP A 58 4.03 8.93 -22.81
C ASP A 58 4.80 7.64 -23.19
N ASP A 59 6.08 7.55 -22.83
CA ASP A 59 6.99 6.41 -23.04
C ASP A 59 7.16 5.51 -21.79
N LYS A 60 6.36 5.74 -20.74
CA LYS A 60 6.42 5.02 -19.45
C LYS A 60 5.22 4.11 -19.27
N GLU A 61 5.45 3.01 -18.57
CA GLU A 61 4.44 2.02 -18.24
C GLU A 61 4.47 1.70 -16.75
N ILE A 62 3.30 1.54 -16.14
CA ILE A 62 3.12 1.10 -14.75
C ILE A 62 2.15 -0.08 -14.77
N ILE A 63 2.56 -1.22 -14.22
CA ILE A 63 1.67 -2.37 -14.02
C ILE A 63 1.02 -2.24 -12.65
N VAL A 64 -0.31 -2.31 -12.61
CA VAL A 64 -1.09 -2.20 -11.39
C VAL A 64 -1.86 -3.49 -11.18
N GLU A 65 -1.72 -4.08 -9.99
CA GLU A 65 -2.57 -5.18 -9.53
C GLU A 65 -3.88 -4.61 -8.99
N LEU A 66 -4.99 -5.21 -9.43
CA LEU A 66 -6.33 -4.85 -8.99
C LEU A 66 -6.87 -5.85 -7.98
N SER A 67 -7.57 -5.33 -6.98
CA SER A 67 -8.34 -6.17 -6.06
C SER A 67 -9.51 -6.83 -6.79
N ASP A 68 -9.94 -8.00 -6.32
CA ASP A 68 -11.13 -8.65 -6.86
C ASP A 68 -12.40 -8.03 -6.24
N ASN A 69 -12.90 -6.96 -6.87
CA ASN A 69 -14.12 -6.24 -6.50
C ASN A 69 -14.81 -5.66 -7.75
N SER A 70 -16.05 -5.19 -7.59
CA SER A 70 -16.93 -4.58 -8.58
C SER A 70 -16.26 -3.40 -9.26
N ALA A 71 -15.55 -2.56 -8.49
CA ALA A 71 -14.90 -1.37 -9.03
C ALA A 71 -13.79 -1.74 -10.02
N SER A 72 -13.00 -2.75 -9.68
CA SER A 72 -11.92 -3.27 -10.53
C SER A 72 -12.47 -3.97 -11.78
N LYS A 73 -13.54 -4.77 -11.63
CA LYS A 73 -14.22 -5.44 -12.75
C LYS A 73 -14.82 -4.43 -13.74
N ASP A 74 -15.49 -3.41 -13.21
CA ASP A 74 -16.08 -2.35 -14.00
C ASP A 74 -14.99 -1.52 -14.71
N LEU A 75 -13.91 -1.15 -14.01
CA LEU A 75 -12.76 -0.47 -14.61
C LEU A 75 -12.16 -1.28 -15.78
N VAL A 76 -11.92 -2.58 -15.58
CA VAL A 76 -11.39 -3.48 -16.62
C VAL A 76 -12.34 -3.58 -17.81
N SER A 77 -13.66 -3.61 -17.58
CA SER A 77 -14.66 -3.69 -18.65
C SER A 77 -14.69 -2.48 -19.58
N ARG A 78 -14.11 -1.35 -19.13
CA ARG A 78 -14.06 -0.08 -19.87
C ARG A 78 -12.74 0.11 -20.63
N LEU A 79 -11.79 -0.82 -20.53
CA LEU A 79 -10.53 -0.72 -21.25
C LEU A 79 -10.69 -1.01 -22.76
N PRO A 80 -9.88 -0.37 -23.63
CA PRO A 80 -8.90 0.68 -23.32
C PRO A 80 -9.59 1.99 -22.93
N LEU A 81 -8.99 2.70 -21.97
CA LEU A 81 -9.54 3.92 -21.41
C LEU A 81 -8.46 4.99 -21.36
N ASP A 82 -8.66 6.08 -22.09
CA ASP A 82 -7.79 7.26 -22.06
C ASP A 82 -8.39 8.31 -21.12
N VAL A 83 -7.59 8.78 -20.16
CA VAL A 83 -8.00 9.79 -19.19
C VAL A 83 -6.90 10.82 -18.96
N GLN A 84 -7.28 12.03 -18.54
CA GLN A 84 -6.34 13.07 -18.14
C GLN A 84 -6.18 13.08 -16.61
N PHE A 85 -4.94 12.99 -16.15
CA PHE A 85 -4.61 13.10 -14.73
C PHE A 85 -4.26 14.53 -14.34
N GLU A 86 -4.80 14.97 -13.21
CA GLU A 86 -4.45 16.22 -12.55
C GLU A 86 -3.51 15.97 -11.37
N ASP A 87 -2.59 16.91 -11.11
CA ASP A 87 -1.77 16.91 -9.89
C ASP A 87 -2.59 17.43 -8.73
N PHE A 88 -2.79 16.60 -7.71
CA PHE A 88 -3.46 17.00 -6.48
C PHE A 88 -2.42 17.12 -5.36
N ASN A 89 -2.19 18.36 -4.92
CA ASN A 89 -1.25 18.73 -3.85
C ASN A 89 0.16 18.14 -3.99
N SER A 90 0.62 17.85 -5.21
CA SER A 90 1.92 17.22 -5.49
C SER A 90 2.14 15.85 -4.84
N THR A 91 1.07 15.19 -4.37
CA THR A 91 1.10 13.88 -3.72
C THR A 91 0.32 12.83 -4.50
N GLU A 92 -0.73 13.24 -5.20
CA GLU A 92 -1.65 12.34 -5.90
C GLU A 92 -1.81 12.74 -7.37
N LYS A 93 -2.11 11.74 -8.20
CA LYS A 93 -2.61 11.95 -9.56
C LYS A 93 -4.04 11.45 -9.59
N ILE A 94 -4.98 12.34 -9.90
CA ILE A 94 -6.41 12.02 -9.89
C ILE A 94 -7.00 12.23 -11.29
N SER A 95 -8.03 11.48 -11.61
CA SER A 95 -8.84 11.67 -12.82
C SER A 95 -10.30 11.44 -12.47
N TYR A 96 -11.19 12.17 -13.15
CA TYR A 96 -12.63 11.97 -13.05
C TYR A 96 -13.13 11.23 -14.29
N LEU A 97 -13.84 10.11 -14.08
CA LEU A 97 -14.45 9.37 -15.17
C LEU A 97 -15.81 9.96 -15.53
N ASP A 98 -16.18 9.93 -16.80
CA ASP A 98 -17.50 10.39 -17.27
C ASP A 98 -18.67 9.66 -16.59
N LYS A 99 -18.43 8.41 -16.17
CA LYS A 99 -19.37 7.58 -15.41
C LYS A 99 -18.68 7.03 -14.18
N ASN A 100 -19.35 7.12 -13.02
CA ASN A 100 -18.87 6.50 -11.79
C ASN A 100 -18.66 4.99 -11.98
N LEU A 101 -17.68 4.43 -11.26
CA LEU A 101 -17.50 2.98 -11.17
C LEU A 101 -18.57 2.38 -10.25
N ASP A 102 -18.96 1.14 -10.53
CA ASP A 102 -19.70 0.31 -9.57
C ASP A 102 -18.81 -0.04 -8.39
N THR A 103 -19.08 0.56 -7.23
CA THR A 103 -18.33 0.34 -5.98
C THR A 103 -19.14 -0.47 -4.95
N SER A 104 -20.21 -1.15 -5.39
CA SER A 104 -21.17 -1.81 -4.50
C SER A 104 -20.58 -2.87 -3.58
N ASP A 105 -19.53 -3.59 -4.00
CA ASP A 105 -18.82 -4.57 -3.18
C ASP A 105 -17.40 -4.13 -2.76
N ALA A 106 -17.00 -2.91 -3.13
CA ALA A 106 -15.67 -2.39 -2.83
C ALA A 106 -15.57 -1.92 -1.36
N PRO A 107 -14.39 -2.04 -0.71
CA PRO A 107 -14.19 -1.48 0.62
C PRO A 107 -14.48 0.02 0.66
N THR A 108 -15.17 0.49 1.69
CA THR A 108 -15.49 1.92 1.86
C THR A 108 -14.32 2.76 2.36
N SER A 109 -13.21 2.12 2.76
CA SER A 109 -11.99 2.79 3.22
C SER A 109 -10.75 1.95 2.92
N CYS A 110 -9.62 2.63 2.78
CA CYS A 110 -8.29 2.02 2.73
C CYS A 110 -7.27 2.93 3.43
N LEU A 111 -6.13 2.38 3.82
CA LEU A 111 -4.96 3.16 4.24
C LEU A 111 -3.95 3.16 3.08
N PRO A 112 -3.97 4.18 2.20
CA PRO A 112 -3.11 4.20 1.03
C PRO A 112 -1.65 4.40 1.43
N VAL A 113 -0.75 3.78 0.66
CA VAL A 113 0.68 4.03 0.72
C VAL A 113 1.15 4.55 -0.64
N ARG A 114 2.39 5.04 -0.73
CA ARG A 114 2.95 5.51 -2.01
C ARG A 114 2.82 4.41 -3.08
N GLY A 115 2.16 4.75 -4.19
CA GLY A 115 1.95 3.83 -5.31
C GLY A 115 0.62 3.07 -5.28
N THR A 116 -0.23 3.27 -4.25
CA THR A 116 -1.60 2.74 -4.25
C THR A 116 -2.43 3.37 -5.38
N LEU A 117 -3.15 2.53 -6.12
CA LEU A 117 -4.29 2.95 -6.95
C LEU A 117 -5.56 2.73 -6.13
N ALA A 118 -6.41 3.76 -6.02
CA ALA A 118 -7.65 3.75 -5.25
C ALA A 118 -8.77 4.44 -6.03
#